data_AF-A0AAW6EXM4-F1
#
_entry.id   AF-A0AAW6EXM4-F1
#
_cell.length_a   1.000
_cell.length_b   1.000
_cell.length_c   1.000
_cell.angle_alpha   90.00
_cell.angle_beta   90.00
_cell.angle_gamma   90.00
#
_symmetry.space_group_name_H-M   'P 1'
#
loop_
_entity.id
_entity.type
_entity.pdbx_description
1 polymer ?
#
loop_
_entity_poly.entity_id
_entity_poly.type
_entity_poly.pdbx_seq_one_letter_code
_entity_poly.pdbx_strand_id
1 'polypeptide(L)' 'MNYYDILQNFLRCNKNIKLKFKEDKKTLDICNYNNTILSLELQNSDMKLNAKVIYESIINLDNLTIYIPKIYVKEN' A
#
# COMPACT_ATOMS: atom_id res chain seq x y z
N MET A 1 4.77 -1.73 -15.71
CA MET A 1 3.63 -1.71 -14.76
C MET A 1 3.88 -0.62 -13.73
N ASN A 2 3.02 0.41 -13.66
CA ASN A 2 3.21 1.51 -12.71
C ASN A 2 2.58 1.16 -11.35
N TYR A 3 3.42 0.72 -10.40
CA TYR A 3 2.96 0.32 -9.07
C TYR A 3 2.33 1.47 -8.28
N TYR A 4 2.69 2.72 -8.56
CA TYR A 4 2.08 3.86 -7.88
C TYR A 4 0.61 4.00 -8.26
N ASP A 5 0.27 3.92 -9.55
CA ASP A 5 -1.12 4.00 -10.00
C ASP A 5 -1.95 2.81 -9.48
N ILE A 6 -1.33 1.63 -9.41
CA ILE A 6 -1.94 0.42 -8.84
C ILE A 6 -2.24 0.63 -7.36
N LEU A 7 -1.27 1.11 -6.58
CA LEU A 7 -1.43 1.40 -5.16
C LEU A 7 -2.53 2.45 -4.94
N GLN A 8 -2.57 3.52 -5.74
CA GLN A 8 -3.62 4.53 -5.66
C GLN A 8 -5.01 3.95 -5.95
N ASN A 9 -5.13 3.13 -7.00
CA ASN A 9 -6.39 2.46 -7.33
C ASN A 9 -6.82 1.48 -6.22
N PHE A 10 -5.86 0.72 -5.68
CA PHE A 10 -6.06 -0.17 -4.56
C PHE A 10 -6.61 0.56 -3.33
N LEU A 11 -5.97 1.66 -2.91
CA LEU A 11 -6.41 2.45 -1.75
C LEU A 11 -7.78 3.09 -1.99
N ARG A 12 -8.07 3.50 -3.22
CA ARG A 12 -9.40 4.03 -3.60
C ARG A 12 -10.51 2.99 -3.44
N CYS A 13 -10.23 1.73 -3.76
CA CYS A 13 -11.16 0.62 -3.57
C CYS A 13 -11.25 0.15 -2.11
N ASN A 14 -10.17 0.27 -1.35
CA ASN A 14 -10.05 -0.20 0.03
C ASN A 14 -9.96 0.98 1.01
N LYS A 15 -11.08 1.72 1.18
CA LYS A 15 -11.13 2.96 2.00
C LYS A 15 -10.79 2.77 3.48
N ASN A 16 -10.88 1.54 3.97
CA ASN A 16 -10.47 1.15 5.32
C ASN A 16 -8.94 1.15 5.48
N ILE A 17 -8.18 0.99 4.40
CA ILE A 17 -6.72 0.99 4.42
C ILE A 17 -6.19 2.41 4.29
N LYS A 18 -5.34 2.81 5.24
CA LYS A 18 -4.68 4.12 5.26
C LYS A 18 -3.19 3.95 5.45
N LEU A 19 -2.41 4.78 4.77
CA LEU A 19 -0.97 4.84 4.89
C LEU A 19 -0.59 6.09 5.68
N LYS A 20 0.25 5.96 6.72
CA LYS A 20 0.71 7.06 7.56
C LYS A 20 2.21 6.93 7.81
N PHE A 21 2.98 7.94 7.42
CA PHE A 21 4.37 8.02 7.83
C PHE A 21 4.47 8.39 9.30
N LYS A 22 5.38 7.75 10.03
CA LYS A 22 5.79 8.19 11.37
C LYS A 22 6.63 9.46 11.28
N GLU A 23 6.86 10.09 12.43
CA GLU A 23 7.64 11.34 12.53
C GLU A 23 9.06 11.19 11.98
N ASP A 24 9.64 9.98 12.03
CA ASP A 24 10.96 9.65 11.48
C ASP A 24 11.03 9.70 9.95
N LYS A 25 9.88 9.76 9.25
CA LYS A 25 9.72 9.72 7.79
C LYS A 25 10.44 8.53 7.11
N LYS A 26 10.74 7.48 7.86
CA LYS A 26 11.33 6.23 7.37
C LYS A 26 10.38 5.06 7.59
N THR A 27 9.56 5.14 8.63
CA THR A 27 8.57 4.11 8.92
C THR A 27 7.22 4.52 8.38
N LEU A 28 6.59 3.62 7.61
CA LEU A 28 5.22 3.75 7.13
C LEU A 28 4.32 2.77 7.86
N ASP A 29 3.36 3.29 8.61
CA ASP A 29 2.27 2.51 9.18
C ASP A 29 1.16 2.33 8.16
N ILE A 30 0.78 1.07 7.95
CA ILE A 30 -0.42 0.67 7.23
C ILE A 30 -1.48 0.39 8.28
N CYS A 31 -2.57 1.13 8.21
CA CYS A 31 -3.68 1.03 9.15
C CYS A 31 -4.91 0.43 8.45
N ASN A 32 -5.61 -0.47 9.13
CA ASN A 32 -6.98 -0.85 8.80
C ASN A 32 -7.93 -0.18 9.79
N TYR A 33 -8.77 0.73 9.30
CA TYR A 33 -9.52 1.70 10.10
C TYR A 33 -8.59 2.51 11.02
N ASN A 34 -8.58 2.17 12.32
CA ASN A 34 -7.80 2.84 13.34
C ASN A 34 -6.66 1.97 13.90
N ASN A 35 -6.56 0.71 13.45
CA ASN A 35 -5.57 -0.23 13.94
C ASN A 35 -4.42 -0.33 12.95
N THR A 36 -3.18 -0.14 13.43
CA THR A 36 -1.99 -0.43 12.63
C THR A 36 -1.89 -1.94 12.44
N ILE A 37 -1.86 -2.38 11.19
CA ILE A 37 -1.78 -3.80 10.79
C ILE A 37 -0.37 -4.19 10.34
N LEU A 38 0.41 -3.23 9.85
CA LEU A 38 1.79 -3.43 9.44
C LEU A 38 2.56 -2.11 9.57
N SER A 39 3.82 -2.18 9.99
CA SER A 39 4.77 -1.08 9.93
C SER A 39 5.90 -1.49 9.01
N LEU A 40 6.15 -0.69 7.96
CA LEU A 40 7.22 -0.91 7.00
C LEU A 40 8.33 0.11 7.20
N GLU A 41 9.56 -0.36 7.38
CA GLU A 41 10.73 0.50 7.28
C GLU A 41 11.09 0.68 5.79
N LEU A 42 11.06 1.92 5.32
CA LEU A 42 11.32 2.31 3.94
C LEU A 42 12.65 3.06 3.87
N GLN A 43 13.33 2.94 2.72
CA GLN A 43 14.61 3.61 2.51
C GLN A 43 14.47 5.15 2.48
N ASN A 44 13.28 5.64 2.12
CA ASN A 44 12.93 7.06 2.09
C ASN A 44 11.39 7.22 2.14
N SER A 45 10.92 8.47 2.22
CA SER A 45 9.48 8.79 2.29
C SER A 45 8.80 8.94 0.93
N ASP A 46 9.47 8.64 -0.19
CA ASP A 46 8.89 8.74 -1.51
C ASP A 46 7.94 7.56 -1.78
N MET A 47 6.64 7.84 -1.74
CA MET A 47 5.60 6.84 -1.98
C MET A 47 5.67 6.22 -3.38
N LYS A 48 6.14 6.95 -4.38
CA LYS A 48 6.22 6.46 -5.75
C LYS A 48 7.34 5.42 -5.89
N LEU A 49 8.49 5.68 -5.27
CA LEU A 49 9.61 4.75 -5.25
C LEU A 49 9.31 3.49 -4.43
N ASN A 50 8.55 3.63 -3.34
CA ASN A 50 8.21 2.53 -2.45
C ASN A 50 6.88 1.81 -2.81
N ALA A 51 6.16 2.28 -3.84
CA ALA A 51 4.80 1.81 -4.14
C ALA A 51 4.67 0.29 -4.30
N LYS A 52 5.66 -0.33 -4.96
CA LYS A 52 5.69 -1.78 -5.16
C LYS A 52 5.75 -2.53 -3.84
N VAL A 53 6.72 -2.17 -3.00
CA VAL A 53 6.94 -2.86 -1.71
C VAL A 53 5.74 -2.67 -0.79
N ILE A 54 5.14 -1.48 -0.78
CA ILE A 54 3.94 -1.19 0.01
C ILE A 54 2.78 -2.06 -0.46
N TYR A 55 2.50 -2.07 -1.77
CA TYR A 55 1.41 -2.86 -2.33
C TYR A 55 1.57 -4.36 -2.05
N GLU A 56 2.75 -4.91 -2.36
CA GLU A 56 3.06 -6.34 -2.14
C GLU A 56 2.95 -6.71 -0.66
N SER A 57 3.43 -5.85 0.24
CA SER A 57 3.35 -6.09 1.68
C SER A 57 1.91 -6.12 2.19
N ILE A 58 1.00 -5.35 1.59
CA ILE A 58 -0.42 -5.32 1.99
C ILE A 58 -1.15 -6.57 1.48
N ILE A 59 -0.97 -6.93 0.21
CA ILE A 59 -1.72 -8.07 -0.39
C ILE A 59 -1.29 -9.43 0.16
N ASN A 60 -0.10 -9.52 0.74
CA ASN A 60 0.42 -10.74 1.37
C ASN A 60 0.01 -10.90 2.84
N LEU A 61 -0.87 -10.03 3.37
CA LEU A 61 -1.40 -10.17 4.73
C LEU A 61 -2.55 -11.17 4.76
N ASP A 62 -2.35 -12.32 5.40
CA ASP A 62 -3.32 -13.43 5.42
C ASP A 62 -4.64 -13.12 6.16
N ASN A 63 -4.66 -12.11 7.05
CA ASN A 63 -5.80 -11.80 7.92
C ASN A 63 -6.51 -10.48 7.56
N LEU A 64 -6.43 -10.06 6.30
CA LEU A 64 -7.05 -8.83 5.84
C LEU A 64 -8.07 -9.11 4.72
N THR A 65 -9.32 -8.70 4.92
CA THR A 65 -10.30 -8.69 3.82
C THR A 65 -9.98 -7.51 2.91
N ILE A 66 -9.49 -7.82 1.71
CA ILE A 66 -9.02 -6.84 0.74
C ILE A 66 -9.75 -7.06 -0.59
N TYR A 67 -10.19 -5.97 -1.22
CA TYR A 67 -10.57 -6.00 -2.63
C TYR A 67 -9.35 -5.73 -3.52
N ILE A 68 -8.97 -6.71 -4.34
CA ILE A 68 -7.89 -6.56 -5.32
C ILE A 68 -8.51 -6.20 -6.67
N PRO A 69 -8.43 -4.93 -7.13
CA PRO A 69 -8.98 -4.54 -8.43
C PRO A 69 -8.24 -5.28 -9.57
N LYS A 70 -8.99 -5.79 -10.56
CA LYS A 70 -8.40 -6.34 -11.78
C LYS A 70 -7.65 -5.22 -12.53
N ILE A 71 -6.33 -5.35 -12.63
CA ILE A 71 -5.50 -4.43 -13.40
C ILE A 71 -5.41 -5.02 -14.82
N TYR A 72 -6.08 -4.39 -15.77
CA TYR A 72 -5.89 -4.72 -17.19
C TYR A 72 -4.55 -4.13 -17.64
N VAL A 73 -3.52 -4.97 -17.68
CA VAL A 73 -2.29 -4.63 -18.41
C VAL A 73 -2.60 -4.92 -19.87
N LYS A 74 -2.73 -3.87 -20.69
CA LYS A 74 -2.81 -4.04 -22.14
C LYS A 74 -1.46 -4.58 -22.59
N GLU A 75 -1.39 -5.86 -22.94
CA GLU A 75 -0.22 -6.41 -23.63
C GLU A 75 -0.10 -5.68 -24.96
N ASN A 76 1.02 -4.99 -25.16
CA ASN A 76 1.40 -4.40 -26.44
C ASN A 76 2.41 -5.32 -27.11
#